data_AF-A0A402BTH2-F1
#
_entry.id   AF-A0A402BTH2-F1
#
_cell.length_a   1.000
_cell.length_b   1.000
_cell.length_c   1.000
_cell.angle_alpha   90.00
_cell.angle_beta   90.00
_cell.angle_gamma   90.00
#
_symmetry.space_group_name_H-M   'P 1'
#
loop_
_entity.id
_entity.type
_entity.pdbx_description
1 polymer ?
#
loop_
_entity_poly.entity_id
_entity_poly.type
_entity_poly.pdbx_seq_one_letter_code
_entity_poly.pdbx_strand_id
1 'polypeptide(L)' 'MLVLECLGGDGLEPLAVKQKIMDLSLQLKQTDMDSDTREQLMSELVEWCEQYFALYNQLKVVPKLVI' A
#
# COMPACT_ATOMS: atom_id res chain seq x y z
N MET A 1 -12.42 19.52 17.18
CA MET A 1 -12.55 19.79 15.73
C MET A 1 -11.40 19.06 15.05
N LEU A 2 -11.68 17.93 14.40
CA LEU A 2 -10.84 17.11 13.48
C LEU A 2 -11.24 15.62 13.57
N VAL A 3 -12.52 15.31 13.36
CA VAL A 3 -13.01 13.90 13.33
C VAL A 3 -13.82 13.62 12.06
N LEU A 4 -13.89 14.55 11.10
CA LEU A 4 -14.86 14.47 10.00
C LEU A 4 -14.35 14.98 8.64
N GLU A 5 -13.04 14.85 8.37
CA GLU A 5 -12.48 15.12 7.04
C GLU A 5 -11.70 13.95 6.43
N CYS A 6 -11.80 12.75 7.00
CA CYS A 6 -11.20 11.55 6.38
C CYS A 6 -12.19 10.73 5.55
N LEU A 7 -13.39 11.26 5.28
CA LEU A 7 -14.46 10.55 4.54
C LEU A 7 -15.00 11.34 3.33
N GLY A 8 -14.23 12.29 2.80
CA GLY A 8 -14.64 13.14 1.67
C GLY A 8 -13.48 13.45 0.71
N GLY A 9 -13.08 12.46 -0.08
CA GLY A 9 -12.12 12.60 -1.19
C GLY A 9 -11.23 11.36 -1.29
N ASP A 10 -11.34 10.57 -2.36
CA ASP A 10 -10.44 9.45 -2.69
C ASP A 10 -10.38 8.24 -1.73
N GLY A 11 -11.54 7.71 -1.29
CA GLY A 11 -11.64 6.42 -0.58
C GLY A 11 -11.18 5.15 -1.34
N LEU A 12 -10.29 5.29 -2.32
CA LEU A 12 -9.66 4.24 -3.12
C LEU A 12 -8.27 3.83 -2.61
N GLU A 13 -7.69 4.54 -1.62
CA GLU A 13 -6.26 4.44 -1.30
C GLU A 13 -5.77 3.04 -0.86
N PRO A 14 -6.45 2.29 0.04
CA PRO A 14 -5.93 0.99 0.48
C PRO A 14 -6.03 -0.10 -0.59
N LEU A 15 -7.08 -0.05 -1.44
CA LEU A 15 -7.24 -0.98 -2.55
C LEU A 15 -6.26 -0.70 -3.68
N ALA A 16 -6.03 0.58 -4.01
CA ALA A 16 -5.08 0.98 -5.03
C ALA A 16 -3.64 0.57 -4.65
N VAL A 17 -3.24 0.80 -3.40
CA VAL A 17 -1.94 0.36 -2.88
C VAL A 17 -1.80 -1.17 -2.94
N LYS A 18 -2.84 -1.90 -2.51
CA LYS A 18 -2.84 -3.36 -2.59
C LYS A 18 -2.73 -3.87 -4.04
N GLN A 19 -3.45 -3.25 -4.98
CA GLN A 19 -3.40 -3.63 -6.40
C GLN A 19 -1.99 -3.37 -6.97
N LYS A 20 -1.38 -2.23 -6.65
CA LYS A 20 -0.03 -1.89 -7.08
C LYS A 20 1.02 -2.88 -6.56
N ILE A 21 0.92 -3.32 -5.30
CA ILE A 21 1.78 -4.39 -4.73
C ILE A 21 1.61 -5.70 -5.50
N MET A 22 0.37 -6.07 -5.86
CA MET A 22 0.10 -7.29 -6.64
C MET A 22 0.68 -7.20 -8.05
N ASP A 23 0.55 -6.05 -8.72
CA ASP A 23 1.07 -5.83 -10.06
C ASP A 23 2.61 -5.87 -10.09
N LEU A 24 3.27 -5.22 -9.11
CA LEU A 24 4.72 -5.29 -8.95
C LEU A 24 5.20 -6.72 -8.67
N SER A 25 4.47 -7.45 -7.83
CA SER A 25 4.77 -8.86 -7.56
C SER A 25 4.61 -9.75 -8.80
N LEU A 26 3.67 -9.43 -9.69
CA LEU A 26 3.50 -10.15 -10.95
C LEU A 26 4.63 -9.84 -11.94
N GLN A 27 5.05 -8.56 -12.02
CA GLN A 27 6.17 -8.15 -12.84
C GLN A 27 7.46 -8.85 -12.41
N LEU A 28 7.74 -8.90 -11.11
CA LEU A 28 8.94 -9.57 -10.55
C LEU A 28 8.98 -11.09 -10.81
N LYS A 29 7.84 -11.73 -11.09
CA LYS A 29 7.80 -13.16 -11.45
C LYS A 29 8.22 -13.43 -12.90
N GLN A 30 8.41 -12.41 -13.73
CA GLN A 30 8.91 -12.58 -15.07
C GLN A 30 10.35 -13.12 -15.03
N THR A 31 10.57 -14.20 -15.76
CA THR A 31 11.84 -14.95 -15.77
C THR A 31 12.94 -14.22 -16.52
N ASP A 32 12.58 -13.39 -17.51
CA ASP A 32 13.49 -12.66 -18.38
C ASP A 32 13.53 -11.17 -18.01
N MET A 33 14.07 -10.90 -16.83
CA MET A 33 14.23 -9.55 -16.28
C MET A 33 15.69 -9.35 -15.89
N ASP A 34 16.27 -8.25 -16.33
CA ASP A 34 17.63 -7.87 -15.96
C ASP A 34 17.73 -7.56 -14.46
N SER A 35 18.95 -7.70 -13.92
CA SER A 35 19.18 -7.58 -12.47
C SER A 35 18.84 -6.19 -11.94
N ASP A 36 19.16 -5.13 -12.71
CA ASP A 36 19.01 -3.75 -12.28
C ASP A 36 17.53 -3.37 -12.22
N THR A 37 16.76 -3.75 -13.24
CA THR A 37 15.29 -3.60 -13.26
C THR A 37 14.64 -4.39 -12.13
N ARG A 38 15.12 -5.62 -11.85
CA ARG A 38 14.60 -6.42 -10.74
C ARG A 38 14.84 -5.76 -9.39
N GLU A 39 16.03 -5.20 -9.17
CA GLU A 39 16.37 -4.50 -7.93
C GLU A 39 15.54 -3.23 -7.75
N GLN A 40 15.31 -2.46 -8.82
CA GLN A 40 14.42 -1.29 -8.80
C GLN A 40 12.99 -1.68 -8.44
N LEU A 41 12.43 -2.71 -9.08
CA LEU A 41 11.07 -3.18 -8.81
C LEU A 41 10.93 -3.77 -7.39
N MET A 42 11.97 -4.44 -6.86
CA MET A 42 11.97 -4.89 -5.47
C MET A 42 12.00 -3.72 -4.49
N SER A 43 12.79 -2.69 -4.77
CA SER A 43 12.84 -1.48 -3.93
C SER A 43 11.50 -0.75 -3.93
N GLU A 44 10.88 -0.57 -5.11
CA GLU A 44 9.54 0.01 -5.24
C GLU A 44 8.50 -0.83 -4.49
N LEU A 45 8.56 -2.16 -4.58
CA LEU A 45 7.65 -3.06 -3.87
C LEU A 45 7.74 -2.91 -2.34
N VAL A 46 8.96 -2.79 -1.80
CA VAL A 46 9.18 -2.58 -0.36
C VAL A 46 8.55 -1.26 0.09
N GLU A 47 8.79 -0.18 -0.65
CA GLU A 47 8.24 1.14 -0.33
C GLU A 47 6.69 1.11 -0.29
N TRP A 48 6.05 0.50 -1.30
CA TRP A 48 4.59 0.36 -1.31
C TRP A 48 4.08 -0.52 -0.15
N CYS A 49 4.81 -1.58 0.22
CA CYS A 49 4.44 -2.41 1.37
C CYS A 49 4.52 -1.65 2.70
N GLU A 50 5.54 -0.81 2.88
CA GLU A 50 5.70 0.05 4.05
C GLU A 50 4.58 1.10 4.14
N GLN A 51 4.24 1.73 3.02
CA GLN A 51 3.11 2.66 2.95
C GLN A 51 1.78 1.98 3.26
N TYR A 52 1.54 0.77 2.70
CA TYR A 52 0.35 -0.02 3.02
C TYR A 52 0.28 -0.37 4.51
N PHE A 53 1.41 -0.75 5.11
CA PHE A 53 1.48 -1.09 6.53
C PHE A 53 1.24 0.13 7.42
N ALA A 54 1.77 1.30 7.05
CA ALA A 54 1.52 2.56 7.75
C ALA A 54 0.03 2.95 7.70
N LEU A 55 -0.60 2.89 6.52
CA LEU A 55 -2.03 3.13 6.34
C LEU A 55 -2.87 2.14 7.17
N TYR A 56 -2.53 0.86 7.12
CA TYR A 56 -3.26 -0.17 7.85
C TYR A 56 -3.11 -0.05 9.38
N ASN A 57 -1.92 0.34 9.85
CA ASN A 57 -1.70 0.61 11.28
C ASN A 57 -2.49 1.82 11.75
N GLN A 58 -2.54 2.91 10.98
CA GLN A 58 -3.36 4.08 11.31
C GLN A 58 -4.85 3.70 11.45
N LEU A 59 -5.36 2.81 10.58
CA LEU A 59 -6.73 2.29 10.67
C LEU A 59 -6.96 1.40 11.91
N LYS A 60 -5.94 0.69 12.41
CA LYS A 60 -6.00 -0.09 13.65
C LYS A 60 -5.89 0.74 14.94
N VAL A 61 -5.38 1.98 14.87
CA VAL A 61 -5.35 2.89 16.03
C VAL A 61 -6.71 3.56 16.27
N VAL A 62 -7.71 3.36 15.40
CA VAL A 62 -9.09 3.73 15.72
C VAL A 62 -9.53 2.91 16.93
N PRO A 63 -9.72 3.54 18.11
CA PRO A 63 -10.16 2.81 19.30
C PRO A 63 -11.50 2.17 18.94
N LYS A 64 -11.67 0.89 19.27
CA LYS A 64 -12.99 0.27 19.28
C LYS A 64 -13.90 1.22 20.07
N LEU A 65 -14.80 1.91 19.38
CA LEU A 65 -15.89 2.63 20.01
C LEU A 65 -16.68 1.57 20.76
N VAL A 66 -16.42 1.51 22.06
CA VAL A 66 -17.27 0.81 23.02
C VAL A 66 -18.60 1.54 22.98
N ILE A 67 -19.60 0.89 22.39
CA ILE A 67 -21.03 1.15 22.63
C ILE A 67 -21.63 -0.18 23.04
#